data_AF-A0A8C5V0A3-F1
#
_entry.id   AF-A0A8C5V0A3-F1
#
_cell.length_a   1.000
_cell.length_b   1.000
_cell.length_c   1.000
_cell.angle_alpha   90.00
_cell.angle_beta   90.00
_cell.angle_gamma   90.00
#
_symmetry.space_group_name_H-M   'P 1'
#
loop_
_entity.id
_entity.type
_entity.pdbx_description
1 polymer ?
#
loop_
_entity_poly.entity_id
_entity_poly.type
_entity_poly.pdbx_seq_one_letter_code
_entity_poly.pdbx_strand_id
1 'polypeptide(L)'
;MQKKIGLRPQKGLNRRWRPPVPLMATHPATAYQSFEQVVNELFRDGVNWGRIVAFFSFGGALCVESVDKEMQVLVSRIATWMATYLNDHLEPWIQENGGWDTFVELYGNNAAAESRKGQERFNRWFLTGMTVAGVVLLGSLFSRK
;
A
#
# COMPACT_ATOMS: atom_id res chain seq x y z
N MET A 1 -11.01 -1.94 -79.94
CA MET A 1 -10.98 -2.82 -78.74
C MET A 1 -9.72 -2.53 -77.93
N GLN A 2 -9.90 -2.14 -76.65
CA GLN A 2 -9.04 -2.22 -75.45
C GLN A 2 -7.50 -2.11 -75.62
N LYS A 3 -6.79 -1.02 -75.29
CA LYS A 3 -6.61 -0.19 -74.07
C LYS A 3 -5.57 -0.75 -73.07
N LYS A 4 -4.48 0.03 -72.91
CA LYS A 4 -3.25 -0.18 -72.12
C LYS A 4 -3.50 -0.69 -70.69
N ILE A 5 -2.80 -1.77 -70.33
CA ILE A 5 -2.58 -2.21 -68.93
C ILE A 5 -1.54 -1.30 -68.28
N GLY A 6 -2.03 -0.32 -67.50
CA GLY A 6 -1.23 0.46 -66.56
C GLY A 6 -1.33 -0.16 -65.17
N LEU A 7 -0.19 -0.51 -64.57
CA LEU A 7 -0.10 -0.89 -63.17
C LEU A 7 1.01 -0.09 -62.47
N ARG A 8 0.59 0.96 -61.75
CA ARG A 8 0.94 1.34 -60.37
C ARG A 8 0.24 2.67 -60.06
N PRO A 9 -0.27 2.92 -58.83
CA PRO A 9 0.46 2.72 -57.58
C PRO A 9 -0.35 2.04 -56.45
N GLN A 10 0.35 1.37 -55.53
CA GLN A 10 -0.26 0.92 -54.27
C GLN A 10 -0.71 2.13 -53.44
N LYS A 11 -2.02 2.35 -53.36
CA LYS A 11 -2.64 3.16 -52.32
C LYS A 11 -3.18 2.20 -51.27
N GLY A 12 -2.63 2.23 -50.05
CA GLY A 12 -3.21 1.46 -48.94
C GLY A 12 -2.27 1.01 -47.82
N LEU A 13 -1.10 1.64 -47.60
CA LEU A 13 -0.32 1.40 -46.38
C LEU A 13 -0.94 2.22 -45.23
N ASN A 14 -2.02 1.72 -44.62
CA ASN A 14 -2.60 2.31 -43.42
C ASN A 14 -2.49 1.34 -42.23
N ARG A 15 -1.43 1.56 -41.42
CA ARG A 15 -1.44 1.50 -39.93
C ARG A 15 -2.07 0.27 -39.26
N ARG A 16 -1.71 -0.95 -39.67
CA ARG A 16 -2.15 -2.19 -38.97
C ARG A 16 -1.03 -3.17 -38.59
N TRP A 17 0.22 -2.74 -38.56
CA TRP A 17 1.27 -3.49 -37.87
C TRP A 17 1.61 -2.78 -36.56
N ARG A 18 0.79 -2.98 -35.52
CA ARG A 18 1.33 -2.94 -34.17
C ARG A 18 1.95 -4.31 -33.92
N PRO A 19 3.23 -4.42 -33.50
CA PRO A 19 3.71 -5.70 -32.98
C PRO A 19 2.78 -6.11 -31.82
N PRO A 20 2.57 -7.41 -31.57
CA PRO A 20 1.87 -7.84 -30.38
C PRO A 20 2.59 -7.23 -29.17
N VAL A 21 1.88 -6.37 -28.45
CA VAL A 21 2.27 -5.98 -27.08
C VAL A 21 2.62 -7.27 -26.34
N PRO A 22 3.74 -7.35 -25.62
CA PRO A 22 4.05 -8.55 -24.85
C PRO A 22 2.86 -8.85 -23.95
N LEU A 23 2.34 -10.07 -24.04
CA LEU A 23 1.27 -10.61 -23.19
C LEU A 23 1.70 -10.76 -21.71
N MET A 24 2.69 -10.00 -21.26
CA MET A 24 3.42 -10.18 -20.01
C MET A 24 2.85 -9.38 -18.84
N ALA A 25 1.71 -8.71 -18.98
CA ALA A 25 1.19 -7.83 -17.93
C ALA A 25 -0.02 -8.38 -17.14
N THR A 26 -0.65 -9.49 -17.54
CA THR A 26 -1.98 -9.83 -16.99
C THR A 26 -2.27 -11.31 -16.76
N HIS A 27 -1.27 -12.22 -16.71
CA HIS A 27 -1.60 -13.61 -16.41
C HIS A 27 -1.78 -13.84 -14.90
N PRO A 28 -2.96 -14.31 -14.43
CA PRO A 28 -3.27 -14.50 -13.01
C PRO A 28 -2.25 -15.37 -12.25
N ALA A 29 -1.68 -16.37 -12.93
CA ALA A 29 -0.69 -17.28 -12.36
C ALA A 29 0.66 -16.61 -12.10
N THR A 30 1.07 -15.68 -12.98
CA THR A 30 2.35 -14.97 -12.85
C THR A 30 2.35 -13.99 -11.68
N ALA A 31 1.22 -13.32 -11.43
CA ALA A 31 1.11 -12.36 -10.33
C ALA A 31 1.24 -13.02 -8.95
N TYR A 32 0.68 -14.22 -8.77
CA TYR A 32 0.86 -14.98 -7.53
C TYR A 32 2.32 -15.40 -7.35
N GLN A 33 2.96 -15.93 -8.40
CA GLN A 33 4.37 -16.34 -8.35
C GLN A 33 5.29 -15.16 -8.01
N SER A 34 5.04 -13.98 -8.59
CA SER A 34 5.80 -12.77 -8.25
C SER A 34 5.58 -12.34 -6.81
N PHE A 35 4.34 -12.39 -6.29
CA PHE A 35 4.06 -12.13 -4.88
C PHE A 35 4.84 -13.11 -3.98
N GLU A 36 4.69 -14.40 -4.22
CA GLU A 36 5.31 -15.49 -3.46
C GLU A 36 6.84 -15.38 -3.44
N GLN A 37 7.46 -15.05 -4.57
CA GLN A 37 8.90 -14.81 -4.65
C GLN A 37 9.34 -13.66 -3.74
N VAL A 38 8.64 -12.53 -3.76
CA VAL A 38 8.98 -11.36 -2.94
C VAL A 38 8.85 -11.68 -1.45
N VAL A 39 7.76 -12.36 -1.05
CA VAL A 39 7.54 -12.68 0.37
C VAL A 39 8.47 -13.80 0.86
N ASN A 40 8.82 -14.76 0.00
CA ASN A 40 9.85 -15.74 0.33
C ASN A 40 11.22 -15.09 0.55
N GLU A 41 11.59 -14.07 -0.24
CA GLU A 41 12.82 -13.33 0.00
C GLU A 41 12.74 -12.51 1.29
N LEU A 42 11.58 -11.90 1.59
CA LEU A 42 11.35 -11.16 2.83
C LEU A 42 11.62 -12.01 4.08
N PHE A 43 11.27 -13.30 4.04
CA PHE A 43 11.41 -14.23 5.14
C PHE A 43 12.58 -15.21 5.01
N ARG A 44 13.46 -15.02 4.02
CA ARG A 44 14.56 -15.94 3.72
C ARG A 44 15.49 -16.22 4.90
N ASP A 45 15.84 -15.19 5.66
CA ASP A 45 16.72 -15.33 6.85
C ASP A 45 15.95 -15.62 8.15
N GLY A 46 14.67 -16.01 8.04
CA GLY A 46 13.81 -16.29 9.18
C GLY A 46 12.73 -15.24 9.42
N VAL A 47 11.83 -15.60 10.34
CA VAL A 47 10.64 -14.83 10.68
C VAL A 47 10.89 -14.04 11.97
N ASN A 48 10.41 -12.80 11.99
CA ASN A 48 10.30 -11.99 13.21
C ASN A 48 9.13 -11.02 13.08
N TRP A 49 8.68 -10.46 14.19
CA TRP A 49 7.54 -9.54 14.23
C TRP A 49 7.69 -8.32 13.30
N GLY A 50 8.90 -7.76 13.18
CA GLY A 50 9.16 -6.65 12.26
C GLY A 50 8.96 -7.01 10.78
N ARG A 51 9.39 -8.21 10.37
CA ARG A 51 9.16 -8.73 9.02
C ARG A 51 7.70 -9.07 8.75
N ILE A 52 6.97 -9.58 9.76
CA ILE A 52 5.52 -9.79 9.66
C ILE A 52 4.78 -8.46 9.43
N VAL A 53 5.16 -7.39 10.14
CA VAL A 53 4.61 -6.05 9.90
C VAL A 53 4.95 -5.53 8.50
N ALA A 54 6.18 -5.76 8.02
CA ALA A 54 6.59 -5.40 6.66
C ALA A 54 5.76 -6.16 5.60
N PHE A 55 5.44 -7.43 5.83
CA PHE A 55 4.57 -8.23 4.95
C PHE A 55 3.16 -7.63 4.83
N PHE A 56 2.55 -7.23 5.96
CA PHE A 56 1.25 -6.56 5.92
C PHE A 56 1.30 -5.21 5.20
N SER A 57 2.37 -4.44 5.43
CA SER A 57 2.57 -3.13 4.79
C SER A 57 2.75 -3.27 3.28
N PHE A 58 3.53 -4.26 2.84
CA PHE A 58 3.73 -4.59 1.44
C PHE A 58 2.41 -4.97 0.75
N GLY A 59 1.64 -5.86 1.35
CA GLY A 59 0.33 -6.24 0.83
C GLY A 59 -0.65 -5.07 0.76
N GLY A 60 -0.67 -4.21 1.78
CA GLY A 60 -1.46 -2.98 1.78
C GLY A 60 -1.08 -2.05 0.63
N ALA A 61 0.21 -1.85 0.36
CA ALA A 61 0.68 -1.05 -0.77
C ALA A 61 0.24 -1.65 -2.12
N LEU A 62 0.29 -2.98 -2.29
CA LEU A 62 -0.22 -3.64 -3.50
C LEU A 62 -1.73 -3.44 -3.68
N CYS A 63 -2.51 -3.45 -2.60
CA CYS A 63 -3.94 -3.19 -2.64
C CYS A 63 -4.25 -1.75 -3.08
N VAL A 64 -3.55 -0.75 -2.52
CA VAL A 64 -3.70 0.66 -2.92
C VAL A 64 -3.35 0.85 -4.39
N GLU A 65 -2.21 0.32 -4.84
CA GLU A 65 -1.79 0.37 -6.24
C GLU A 65 -2.81 -0.30 -7.19
N SER A 66 -3.47 -1.36 -6.72
CA SER A 66 -4.50 -2.06 -7.51
C SER A 66 -5.79 -1.24 -7.64
N VAL A 67 -6.18 -0.52 -6.58
CA VAL A 67 -7.33 0.40 -6.60
C VAL A 67 -7.06 1.56 -7.55
N ASP A 68 -5.87 2.16 -7.46
CA ASP A 68 -5.46 3.32 -8.28
C ASP A 68 -5.43 2.98 -9.78
N LYS A 69 -5.23 1.70 -10.12
CA LYS A 69 -5.27 1.18 -11.50
C LYS A 69 -6.65 0.66 -11.93
N GLU A 70 -7.70 0.90 -11.14
CA GLU A 70 -9.07 0.40 -11.34
C GLU A 70 -9.17 -1.14 -11.42
N MET A 71 -8.19 -1.86 -10.84
CA MET A 71 -8.11 -3.32 -10.84
C MET A 71 -8.63 -3.92 -9.52
N GLN A 72 -9.84 -3.54 -9.11
CA GLN A 72 -10.44 -3.93 -7.81
C GLN A 72 -10.46 -5.45 -7.55
N VAL A 73 -10.59 -6.25 -8.60
CA VAL A 73 -10.53 -7.73 -8.51
C VAL A 73 -9.18 -8.22 -7.96
N LEU A 74 -8.09 -7.49 -8.18
CA LEU A 74 -6.77 -7.85 -7.64
C LEU A 74 -6.68 -7.68 -6.13
N VAL A 75 -7.40 -6.71 -5.54
CA VAL A 75 -7.40 -6.49 -4.07
C VAL A 75 -7.86 -7.75 -3.34
N SER A 76 -8.96 -8.34 -3.80
CA SER A 76 -9.47 -9.59 -3.22
C SER A 76 -8.47 -10.72 -3.38
N ARG A 77 -7.74 -10.80 -4.50
CA ARG A 77 -6.74 -11.85 -4.75
C ARG A 77 -5.50 -11.67 -3.87
N ILE A 78 -5.01 -10.44 -3.71
CA ILE A 78 -3.88 -10.12 -2.82
C ILE A 78 -4.23 -10.50 -1.39
N ALA A 79 -5.43 -10.13 -0.91
CA ALA A 79 -5.89 -10.51 0.42
C ALA A 79 -5.93 -12.04 0.60
N THR A 80 -6.43 -12.78 -0.39
CA THR A 80 -6.39 -14.26 -0.37
C THR A 80 -4.97 -14.79 -0.31
N TRP A 81 -4.06 -14.30 -1.15
CA TRP A 81 -2.66 -14.75 -1.15
C TRP A 81 -1.95 -14.48 0.16
N MET A 82 -2.20 -13.31 0.76
CA MET A 82 -1.64 -12.98 2.05
C MET A 82 -2.16 -13.89 3.16
N ALA A 83 -3.46 -14.17 3.18
CA ALA A 83 -4.07 -15.07 4.15
C ALA A 83 -3.52 -16.50 4.00
N THR A 84 -3.40 -17.00 2.77
CA THR A 84 -2.79 -18.30 2.50
C THR A 84 -1.35 -18.34 2.99
N TYR A 85 -0.52 -17.35 2.63
CA TYR A 85 0.88 -17.33 3.04
C TYR A 85 1.05 -17.23 4.57
N LEU A 86 0.21 -16.43 5.22
CA LEU A 86 0.19 -16.31 6.67
C LEU A 86 -0.10 -17.67 7.31
N ASN A 87 -1.18 -18.34 6.90
CA ASN A 87 -1.59 -19.61 7.46
C ASN A 87 -0.57 -20.73 7.19
N ASP A 88 -0.01 -20.78 5.97
CA ASP A 88 0.85 -21.88 5.54
C ASP A 88 2.30 -21.73 6.02
N HIS A 89 2.80 -20.51 6.21
CA HIS A 89 4.22 -20.25 6.47
C HIS A 89 4.50 -19.47 7.76
N LEU A 90 3.62 -18.57 8.19
CA LEU A 90 3.88 -17.67 9.31
C LEU A 90 3.21 -18.14 10.61
N GLU A 91 2.02 -18.74 10.51
CA GLU A 91 1.21 -19.18 11.64
C GLU A 91 1.98 -20.12 12.60
N PRO A 92 2.74 -21.13 12.12
CA PRO A 92 3.52 -21.98 13.02
C PRO A 92 4.51 -21.17 13.88
N TRP A 93 5.26 -20.25 13.26
CA TRP A 93 6.20 -19.40 13.98
C TRP A 93 5.49 -18.46 14.95
N ILE A 94 4.35 -17.88 14.54
CA ILE A 94 3.53 -17.02 15.41
C ILE A 94 3.12 -17.77 16.67
N GLN A 95 2.61 -18.99 16.54
CA GLN A 95 2.19 -19.81 17.68
C GLN A 95 3.38 -20.19 18.57
N GLU A 96 4.52 -20.57 17.98
CA GLU A 96 5.75 -20.85 18.72
C GLU A 96 6.29 -19.64 19.50
N ASN A 97 5.98 -18.42 19.07
CA ASN A 97 6.42 -17.16 19.68
C ASN A 97 5.32 -16.50 20.54
N GLY A 98 4.42 -17.30 21.11
CA GLY A 98 3.41 -16.84 22.08
C GLY A 98 2.21 -16.15 21.44
N GLY A 99 1.97 -16.39 20.16
CA GLY A 99 0.81 -15.91 19.42
C GLY A 99 0.78 -14.39 19.23
N TRP A 100 -0.34 -13.91 18.70
CA TRP A 100 -0.57 -12.47 18.49
C TRP A 100 -0.63 -11.67 19.80
N ASP A 101 -0.95 -12.30 20.93
CA ASP A 101 -0.96 -11.64 22.24
C ASP A 101 0.43 -11.11 22.61
N THR A 102 1.48 -11.88 22.34
CA THR A 102 2.88 -11.45 22.55
C THR A 102 3.24 -10.24 21.68
N PHE A 103 2.76 -10.20 20.43
CA PHE A 103 2.96 -9.03 19.57
C PHE A 103 2.28 -7.78 20.16
N VAL A 104 1.05 -7.92 20.64
CA VAL A 104 0.29 -6.82 21.26
C VAL A 104 0.97 -6.34 22.55
N GLU A 105 1.50 -7.24 23.37
CA GLU A 105 2.23 -6.87 24.58
C GLU A 105 3.50 -6.07 24.26
N LEU A 106 4.29 -6.51 23.28
CA LEU A 106 5.55 -5.87 22.90
C LEU A 106 5.35 -4.51 22.20
N TYR A 107 4.37 -4.41 21.30
CA TYR A 107 4.22 -3.25 20.41
C TYR A 107 2.94 -2.44 20.65
N GLY A 108 1.86 -3.04 21.13
CA GLY A 108 0.56 -2.40 21.29
C GLY A 108 0.52 -1.36 22.42
N ASN A 109 1.11 -1.68 23.59
CA ASN A 109 1.12 -0.77 24.73
C ASN A 109 1.92 0.51 24.46
N ASN A 110 3.04 0.39 23.76
CA ASN A 110 3.87 1.54 23.40
C ASN A 110 3.18 2.42 22.35
N ALA A 111 2.57 1.83 21.30
CA ALA A 111 1.85 2.59 20.28
C ALA A 111 0.65 3.36 20.84
N ALA A 112 -0.15 2.73 21.72
CA ALA A 112 -1.27 3.39 22.38
C ALA A 112 -0.80 4.52 23.32
N ALA A 113 0.29 4.29 24.06
CA ALA A 113 0.87 5.30 24.94
C ALA A 113 1.49 6.48 24.15
N GLU A 114 2.14 6.24 23.03
CA GLU A 114 2.71 7.28 22.17
C GLU A 114 1.63 8.14 21.51
N SER A 115 0.58 7.52 20.98
CA SER A 115 -0.59 8.23 20.44
C SER A 115 -1.22 9.15 21.50
N ARG A 116 -1.41 8.65 22.73
CA ARG A 116 -1.92 9.46 23.86
C ARG A 116 -0.99 10.63 24.19
N LYS A 117 0.32 10.41 24.28
CA LYS A 117 1.31 11.45 24.56
C LYS A 117 1.35 12.52 23.46
N GLY A 118 1.21 12.13 22.20
CA GLY A 118 1.12 13.04 21.06
C GLY A 118 -0.11 13.94 21.15
N GLN A 119 -1.28 13.33 21.40
CA GLN A 119 -2.53 14.05 21.60
C GLN A 119 -2.48 15.01 22.79
N GLU A 120 -1.93 14.59 23.92
CA GLU A 120 -1.78 15.46 25.10
C GLU A 120 -0.82 16.62 24.87
N ARG A 121 0.30 16.40 24.16
CA ARG A 121 1.22 17.48 23.78
C ARG A 121 0.55 18.49 22.86
N PHE A 122 -0.20 18.00 21.87
CA PHE A 122 -0.96 18.86 20.97
C PHE A 122 -2.02 19.67 21.72
N ASN A 123 -2.82 19.03 22.56
CA ASN A 123 -3.84 19.69 23.39
C ASN A 123 -3.21 20.73 24.33
N ARG A 124 -2.06 20.43 24.94
CA ARG A 124 -1.34 21.37 25.82
C ARG A 124 -0.86 22.60 25.07
N TRP A 125 -0.28 22.41 23.88
CA TRP A 125 0.13 23.52 23.01
C TRP A 125 -1.06 24.35 22.55
N PHE A 126 -2.16 23.71 22.18
CA PHE A 126 -3.39 24.38 21.76
C PHE A 126 -3.99 25.23 22.89
N LEU A 127 -4.14 24.65 24.09
CA LEU A 127 -4.66 25.36 25.27
C LEU A 127 -3.76 26.52 25.69
N THR A 128 -2.44 26.34 25.62
CA THR A 128 -1.47 27.41 25.88
C THR A 128 -1.61 28.54 24.86
N GLY A 129 -1.80 28.20 23.57
CA GLY A 129 -2.06 29.20 22.53
C GLY A 129 -3.35 29.99 22.76
N MET A 130 -4.45 29.30 23.12
CA MET A 130 -5.73 29.95 23.41
C MET A 130 -5.66 30.89 24.62
N THR A 131 -4.98 30.48 25.69
CA THR A 131 -4.84 31.30 26.91
C THR A 131 -4.04 32.56 26.65
N VAL A 132 -2.91 32.47 25.93
CA VAL A 132 -2.11 33.64 25.56
C VAL A 132 -2.92 34.61 24.68
N ALA A 133 -3.63 34.12 23.67
CA ALA A 133 -4.45 34.95 22.80
C ALA A 133 -5.58 35.67 23.58
N GLY A 134 -6.23 34.98 24.52
CA GLY A 134 -7.27 35.56 25.37
C GLY A 134 -6.75 36.70 26.25
N VAL A 135 -5.58 36.53 26.87
CA VAL A 135 -4.94 37.57 27.69
C VAL A 135 -4.58 38.80 26.86
N VAL A 136 -4.02 38.60 25.65
CA VAL A 136 -3.68 39.71 24.74
C VAL A 136 -4.92 40.48 24.31
N LEU A 137 -5.99 39.77 23.92
CA LEU A 137 -7.27 40.39 23.54
C LEU A 137 -7.84 41.22 24.69
N LEU A 138 -7.92 40.66 25.90
CA LEU A 138 -8.39 41.39 27.08
C LEU A 138 -7.51 42.63 27.35
N GLY A 139 -6.19 42.49 27.37
CA GLY A 139 -5.27 43.62 27.61
C GLY A 139 -5.40 44.74 26.58
N SER A 140 -5.58 44.39 25.30
CA SER A 140 -5.79 45.37 24.23
C SER A 140 -7.11 46.14 24.35
N LEU A 141 -8.16 45.52 24.89
CA LEU A 141 -9.45 46.18 25.14
C LEU A 141 -9.35 47.18 26.29
N PHE A 142 -8.61 46.84 27.36
CA PHE A 142 -8.38 47.76 28.48
C PHE A 142 -7.45 48.92 28.13
N SER A 143 -6.49 48.73 27.22
CA SER A 143 -5.62 49.82 26.75
C SER A 143 -6.31 50.82 25.80
N ARG A 144 -7.51 50.49 25.30
CA ARG A 144 -8.29 51.35 24.39
C ARG A 144 -9.31 52.25 25.11
N LYS A 145 -9.38 52.19 26.43
CA LYS A 145 -10.31 52.97 27.26
C LYS A 145 -9.53 53.99 28.08
#